data_AF-A0A971JRZ0-F1
#
_entry.id   AF-A0A971JRZ0-F1
#
_cell.length_a   1.000
_cell.length_b   1.000
_cell.length_c   1.000
_cell.angle_alpha   90.00
_cell.angle_beta   90.00
_cell.angle_gamma   90.00
#
_symmetry.space_group_name_H-M   'P 1'
#
loop_
_entity.id
_entity.type
_entity.pdbx_description
1 polymer ?
#
loop_
_entity_poly.entity_id
_entity_poly.type
_entity_poly.pdbx_seq_one_letter_code
_entity_poly.pdbx_strand_id
1 'polypeptide(L)'
;MKKLLQLVLSSLLLCMVCTAARAQHDIWIDVNGVRDLTADSIDVANQVRPVPGSSRRKGRPVLFLIGNSTMRTGTLGNGSNGQWGWGFYAHEFFDEEKISVENHALGGTSPRTFYNMLWQSVLEAVQEGDYVLLELGHNDNGPIDSIRARSSYRPEGRLEVRDDSISIYNQVTKKQEMVYTFGGYTRRFINEIRAKGATPVLFTLTPRNDYEEDDPKRIQRKLLDFTPALFALGKEMNVPVIDLNDISAAKLEKYGRWKTDYHFYLDKIHTSAFGAMMNARSAAEGILVSADSQLDGLKACLNDKVVPKRCDQNRKKGKPVVFLCGDSTGKNEDSKPDGMWGWGSQGYAVFDSTKCVFQNQAKAGRSSRTFIEEDRWEEVYNSLEPGDVVLIQFGHNDIGGIKDGKERGVIATAKDSSAVYHMESSGNYQVVYSYGWYLKKMIRDAQEKGALPVLLSLTPRNEWHEGEGHSRGFIYPVTEKRGKMYVERRNETYGAWCRQVARETGAEFVDVHNITADALDKMGQKKAAAYFNQDHTHTSLKGAGLNARSVAKGLRDIQSPVAWLLK
;
A
#
# COMPACT_ATOMS: atom_id res chain seq x y z
N MET A 1 10.36 41.99 68.03
CA MET A 1 10.85 41.32 69.27
C MET A 1 10.51 39.85 69.21
N LYS A 2 11.53 38.98 69.37
CA LYS A 2 11.50 37.53 69.71
C LYS A 2 10.87 36.59 68.66
N LYS A 3 11.66 35.88 67.84
CA LYS A 3 12.46 34.63 68.07
C LYS A 3 11.64 33.35 68.31
N LEU A 4 11.83 32.40 67.38
CA LEU A 4 12.11 30.94 67.53
C LEU A 4 10.98 30.05 68.10
N LEU A 5 10.82 28.75 67.78
CA LEU A 5 11.44 27.72 66.93
C LEU A 5 10.51 26.48 66.99
N GLN A 6 10.77 25.46 66.16
CA GLN A 6 10.33 24.03 66.20
C GLN A 6 9.28 23.66 65.12
N LEU A 7 9.41 22.60 64.29
CA LEU A 7 10.33 21.44 64.32
C LEU A 7 10.32 20.70 62.96
N VAL A 8 11.39 19.91 62.74
CA VAL A 8 11.57 18.72 61.87
C VAL A 8 12.13 18.89 60.46
N LEU A 9 13.44 18.64 60.38
CA LEU A 9 14.19 18.11 59.24
C LEU A 9 13.65 16.72 58.82
N SER A 10 13.47 16.49 57.52
CA SER A 10 13.86 15.21 56.88
C SER A 10 14.13 15.40 55.39
N SER A 11 15.37 15.09 54.97
CA SER A 11 15.76 14.58 53.65
C SER A 11 15.39 15.38 52.39
N LEU A 12 16.24 16.36 52.04
CA LEU A 12 16.49 16.75 50.65
C LEU A 12 17.32 15.64 49.98
N LEU A 13 16.66 14.74 49.25
CA LEU A 13 17.32 13.86 48.30
C LEU A 13 17.32 14.54 46.93
N LEU A 14 18.51 14.67 46.36
CA LEU A 14 18.80 15.05 44.99
C LEU A 14 17.74 14.49 44.00
N CYS A 15 16.94 15.37 43.43
CA CYS A 15 16.44 15.16 42.07
C CYS A 15 17.32 16.02 41.16
N MET A 16 18.37 15.40 40.60
CA MET A 16 18.94 15.88 39.35
C MET A 16 17.82 15.91 38.32
N VAL A 17 17.28 17.10 38.06
CA VAL A 17 16.49 17.33 36.86
C VAL A 17 17.48 17.23 35.71
N CYS A 18 17.64 16.03 35.16
CA CYS A 18 18.18 15.86 33.81
C CYS A 18 17.13 16.47 32.87
N THR A 19 17.26 17.76 32.60
CA THR A 19 16.70 18.36 31.40
C THR A 19 17.44 17.73 30.23
N ALA A 20 16.96 16.59 29.75
CA ALA A 20 17.25 16.15 28.40
C ALA A 20 16.69 17.25 27.49
N ALA A 21 17.57 18.12 27.01
CA ALA A 21 17.27 19.02 25.92
C ALA A 21 16.81 18.13 24.75
N ARG A 22 15.49 18.05 24.55
CA ARG A 22 14.96 17.60 23.26
C ARG A 22 15.48 18.61 22.25
N ALA A 23 16.49 18.22 21.49
CA ALA A 23 16.84 18.90 20.26
C ALA A 23 15.55 18.96 19.43
N GLN A 24 14.98 20.15 19.34
CA GLN A 24 13.89 20.45 18.45
C GLN A 24 14.50 20.37 17.06
N HIS A 25 14.38 19.21 16.40
CA HIS A 25 14.75 19.09 15.00
C HIS A 25 13.84 20.05 14.23
N ASP A 26 14.41 21.17 13.78
CA ASP A 26 13.73 22.11 12.91
C ASP A 26 13.20 21.35 11.68
N ILE A 27 11.88 21.39 11.51
CA ILE A 27 11.20 20.77 10.37
C ILE A 27 11.41 21.71 9.18
N TRP A 28 12.44 21.42 8.38
CA TRP A 28 12.76 22.22 7.20
C TRP A 28 11.79 21.96 6.07
N ILE A 29 11.36 23.02 5.40
CA ILE A 29 10.50 22.97 4.22
C ILE A 29 11.40 23.21 3.00
N ASP A 30 11.46 22.27 2.06
CA ASP A 30 12.24 22.42 0.83
C ASP A 30 11.63 23.49 -0.12
N VAL A 31 12.32 23.79 -1.21
CA VAL A 31 11.86 24.77 -2.23
C VAL A 31 10.51 24.43 -2.88
N ASN A 32 10.01 23.20 -2.68
CA ASN A 32 8.72 22.72 -3.18
C ASN A 32 7.65 22.66 -2.07
N GLY A 33 7.90 23.22 -0.88
CA GLY A 33 6.94 23.17 0.23
C GLY A 33 6.92 21.84 0.99
N VAL A 34 7.89 20.94 0.75
CA VAL A 34 7.94 19.61 1.37
C VAL A 34 8.61 19.72 2.73
N ARG A 35 7.90 19.33 3.79
CA ARG A 35 8.48 19.14 5.13
C ARG A 35 9.39 17.93 5.11
N ASP A 36 10.68 18.18 5.01
CA ASP A 36 11.72 17.17 5.05
C ASP A 36 11.84 16.65 6.49
N LEU A 37 11.11 15.57 6.80
CA LEU A 37 11.20 14.88 8.09
C LEU A 37 12.48 14.03 8.20
N THR A 38 13.42 14.12 7.25
CA THR A 38 14.72 13.47 7.35
C THR A 38 15.68 14.36 8.12
N ALA A 39 15.91 14.03 9.40
CA ALA A 39 17.08 14.53 10.11
C ALA A 39 18.34 14.16 9.31
N ASP A 40 19.26 15.12 9.20
CA ASP A 40 20.40 15.10 8.29
C ASP A 40 21.14 13.75 8.25
N SER A 41 21.21 13.19 7.05
CA SER A 41 21.42 11.78 6.76
C SER A 41 22.89 11.34 6.68
N ILE A 42 23.76 11.87 7.54
CA ILE A 42 25.16 11.42 7.61
C ILE A 42 25.36 10.41 8.74
N ASP A 43 24.73 10.61 9.91
CA ASP A 43 24.74 9.60 10.99
C ASP A 43 23.72 8.46 10.76
N VAL A 44 22.80 8.66 9.81
CA VAL A 44 21.79 7.69 9.33
C VAL A 44 22.31 6.86 8.14
N ALA A 45 23.50 7.17 7.60
CA ALA A 45 24.05 6.56 6.38
C ALA A 45 24.28 5.02 6.47
N ASN A 46 24.25 4.46 7.69
CA ASN A 46 24.33 3.03 7.98
C ASN A 46 22.96 2.34 8.13
N GLN A 47 21.84 3.01 7.87
CA GLN A 47 20.52 2.40 8.05
C GLN A 47 20.11 1.57 6.82
N VAL A 48 20.08 0.25 7.03
CA VAL A 48 19.34 -0.82 6.31
C VAL A 48 19.62 -0.99 4.81
N ARG A 49 20.47 -0.16 4.18
CA ARG A 49 21.04 -0.54 2.88
C ARG A 49 21.82 -1.85 3.05
N PRO A 50 21.65 -2.83 2.14
CA PRO A 50 22.45 -4.04 2.19
C PRO A 50 23.92 -3.67 2.01
N VAL A 51 24.82 -4.48 2.57
CA VAL A 51 26.25 -4.36 2.23
C VAL A 51 26.37 -4.63 0.72
N PRO A 52 27.01 -3.76 -0.08
CA PRO A 52 27.10 -3.97 -1.52
C PRO A 52 27.64 -5.36 -1.90
N GLY A 53 26.91 -6.07 -2.75
CA GLY A 53 27.24 -7.42 -3.22
C GLY A 53 26.93 -8.53 -2.22
N SER A 54 26.38 -8.23 -1.05
CA SER A 54 26.05 -9.23 -0.02
C SER A 54 24.96 -10.22 -0.44
N SER A 55 24.14 -9.88 -1.43
CA SER A 55 23.12 -10.78 -1.97
C SER A 55 23.65 -11.74 -3.04
N ARG A 56 24.91 -11.57 -3.48
CA ARG A 56 25.47 -12.29 -4.63
C ARG A 56 25.44 -13.79 -4.43
N ARG A 57 24.92 -14.49 -5.44
CA ARG A 57 24.92 -15.95 -5.53
C ARG A 57 25.79 -16.39 -6.71
N LYS A 58 26.51 -17.50 -6.56
CA LYS A 58 27.47 -17.98 -7.58
C LYS A 58 26.77 -18.18 -8.92
N GLY A 59 27.30 -17.54 -9.97
CA GLY A 59 26.79 -17.66 -11.34
C GLY A 59 25.49 -16.90 -11.62
N ARG A 60 25.07 -16.00 -10.73
CA ARG A 60 23.88 -15.16 -10.89
C ARG A 60 24.27 -13.68 -10.85
N PRO A 61 23.70 -12.83 -11.72
CA PRO A 61 23.89 -11.39 -11.64
C PRO A 61 23.24 -10.81 -10.38
N VAL A 62 23.68 -9.62 -10.02
CA VAL A 62 23.04 -8.73 -9.04
C VAL A 62 22.48 -7.52 -9.78
N LEU A 63 21.24 -7.16 -9.45
CA LEU A 63 20.62 -5.90 -9.85
C LEU A 63 20.85 -4.85 -8.76
N PHE A 64 21.76 -3.91 -9.00
CA PHE A 64 22.00 -2.78 -8.12
C PHE A 64 21.06 -1.62 -8.47
N LEU A 65 20.33 -1.11 -7.48
CA LEU A 65 19.49 0.07 -7.62
C LEU A 65 20.18 1.26 -6.95
N ILE A 66 20.50 2.30 -7.72
CA ILE A 66 21.02 3.56 -7.18
C ILE A 66 20.02 4.68 -7.44
N GLY A 67 19.66 5.41 -6.39
CA GLY A 67 18.60 6.38 -6.47
C GLY A 67 18.39 7.17 -5.18
N ASN A 68 17.25 7.84 -5.12
CA ASN A 68 16.96 8.86 -4.13
C ASN A 68 15.79 8.45 -3.17
N SER A 69 15.09 9.42 -2.57
CA SER A 69 14.01 9.16 -1.60
C SER A 69 12.78 8.46 -2.20
N THR A 70 12.57 8.53 -3.51
CA THR A 70 11.49 7.82 -4.23
C THR A 70 11.82 6.33 -4.47
N MET A 71 13.10 5.93 -4.32
CA MET A 71 13.57 4.56 -4.52
C MET A 71 14.01 3.88 -3.20
N ARG A 72 14.41 4.63 -2.15
CA ARG A 72 14.95 4.10 -0.88
C ARG A 72 14.07 3.07 -0.15
N THR A 73 14.70 2.26 0.70
CA THR A 73 14.07 1.32 1.65
C THR A 73 13.44 2.04 2.86
N GLY A 74 12.50 2.96 2.65
CA GLY A 74 11.92 3.80 3.72
C GLY A 74 12.94 4.77 4.36
N THR A 75 12.50 5.64 5.28
CA THR A 75 13.40 6.67 5.87
C THR A 75 14.50 6.07 6.72
N LEU A 76 14.16 5.09 7.56
CA LEU A 76 15.11 4.40 8.45
C LEU A 76 15.27 2.91 8.10
N GLY A 77 14.93 2.50 6.87
CA GLY A 77 14.93 1.08 6.52
C GLY A 77 13.65 0.31 6.83
N ASN A 78 12.77 0.89 7.64
CA ASN A 78 11.69 0.18 8.32
C ASN A 78 10.30 0.78 8.12
N GLY A 79 10.16 1.84 7.31
CA GLY A 79 8.86 2.48 7.03
C GLY A 79 8.26 3.31 8.18
N SER A 80 9.05 3.72 9.18
CA SER A 80 8.58 4.40 10.40
C SER A 80 7.78 5.69 10.20
N ASN A 81 7.86 6.30 9.01
CA ASN A 81 7.07 7.46 8.63
C ASN A 81 5.96 7.15 7.60
N GLY A 82 5.72 5.88 7.30
CA GLY A 82 4.72 5.40 6.34
C GLY A 82 5.06 5.59 4.87
N GLN A 83 6.23 6.17 4.56
CA GLN A 83 6.69 6.40 3.20
C GLN A 83 7.65 5.29 2.76
N TRP A 84 7.49 4.84 1.53
CA TRP A 84 8.30 3.80 0.92
C TRP A 84 8.78 4.26 -0.46
N GLY A 85 10.02 3.92 -0.80
CA GLY A 85 10.52 4.03 -2.16
C GLY A 85 10.35 2.72 -2.90
N TRP A 86 10.19 2.78 -4.22
CA TRP A 86 9.86 1.62 -5.03
C TRP A 86 10.96 0.56 -5.08
N GLY A 87 12.23 0.96 -4.90
CA GLY A 87 13.36 0.03 -4.86
C GLY A 87 13.26 -1.00 -3.73
N PHE A 88 12.49 -0.70 -2.66
CA PHE A 88 12.15 -1.69 -1.63
C PHE A 88 11.36 -2.87 -2.20
N TYR A 89 10.37 -2.61 -3.05
CA TYR A 89 9.48 -3.61 -3.63
C TYR A 89 9.99 -4.18 -4.97
N ALA A 90 11.09 -3.67 -5.51
CA ALA A 90 11.61 -4.11 -6.81
C ALA A 90 11.86 -5.63 -6.87
N HIS A 91 12.35 -6.23 -5.77
CA HIS A 91 12.63 -7.67 -5.68
C HIS A 91 11.41 -8.56 -5.93
N GLU A 92 10.20 -8.07 -5.67
CA GLU A 92 8.94 -8.81 -5.88
C GLU A 92 8.70 -9.17 -7.36
N PHE A 93 9.35 -8.48 -8.29
CA PHE A 93 9.15 -8.64 -9.73
C PHE A 93 10.23 -9.47 -10.42
N PHE A 94 11.22 -9.94 -9.66
CA PHE A 94 12.32 -10.77 -10.17
C PHE A 94 12.26 -12.19 -9.61
N ASP A 95 12.74 -13.13 -10.40
CA ASP A 95 12.92 -14.53 -10.01
C ASP A 95 14.22 -14.64 -9.19
N GLU A 96 14.08 -14.90 -7.88
CA GLU A 96 15.22 -15.01 -6.94
C GLU A 96 16.18 -16.15 -7.28
N GLU A 97 15.75 -17.10 -8.11
CA GLU A 97 16.61 -18.16 -8.62
C GLU A 97 17.47 -17.73 -9.81
N LYS A 98 17.20 -16.57 -10.40
CA LYS A 98 17.94 -16.04 -11.55
C LYS A 98 18.76 -14.80 -11.22
N ILE A 99 18.30 -13.95 -10.31
CA ILE A 99 18.94 -12.67 -9.98
C ILE A 99 18.67 -12.29 -8.51
N SER A 100 19.57 -11.54 -7.90
CA SER A 100 19.30 -10.86 -6.63
C SER A 100 19.16 -9.35 -6.84
N VAL A 101 18.38 -8.67 -6.00
CA VAL A 101 18.14 -7.22 -6.10
C VAL A 101 18.66 -6.52 -4.85
N GLU A 102 19.50 -5.51 -5.03
CA GLU A 102 20.06 -4.69 -3.96
C GLU A 102 19.68 -3.22 -4.11
N ASN A 103 18.91 -2.71 -3.15
CA ASN A 103 18.53 -1.31 -3.12
C ASN A 103 19.55 -0.47 -2.34
N HIS A 104 20.38 0.28 -3.07
CA HIS A 104 21.38 1.19 -2.52
C HIS A 104 20.92 2.65 -2.49
N ALA A 105 19.66 2.93 -2.87
CA ALA A 105 19.12 4.27 -2.86
C ALA A 105 19.08 4.88 -1.45
N LEU A 106 19.36 6.19 -1.37
CA LEU A 106 19.33 6.95 -0.12
C LEU A 106 18.54 8.25 -0.29
N GLY A 107 17.70 8.55 0.69
CA GLY A 107 16.92 9.78 0.71
C GLY A 107 17.78 11.04 0.63
N GLY A 108 17.32 12.04 -0.11
CA GLY A 108 18.02 13.32 -0.25
C GLY A 108 19.23 13.30 -1.20
N THR A 109 19.55 12.17 -1.85
CA THR A 109 20.70 12.10 -2.77
C THR A 109 20.40 12.61 -4.18
N SER A 110 21.36 13.31 -4.76
CA SER A 110 21.52 13.65 -6.19
C SER A 110 22.63 12.79 -6.82
N PRO A 111 22.88 12.85 -8.15
CA PRO A 111 24.07 12.28 -8.78
C PRO A 111 25.35 12.68 -8.04
N ARG A 112 25.53 13.98 -7.74
CA ARG A 112 26.68 14.50 -6.99
C ARG A 112 26.87 13.82 -5.64
N THR A 113 25.86 13.88 -4.77
CA THR A 113 26.03 13.38 -3.40
C THR A 113 26.12 11.87 -3.38
N PHE A 114 25.40 11.16 -4.26
CA PHE A 114 25.49 9.71 -4.37
C PHE A 114 26.89 9.30 -4.84
N TYR A 115 27.41 9.96 -5.88
CA TYR A 115 28.74 9.70 -6.41
C TYR A 115 29.83 9.88 -5.34
N ASN A 116 29.76 10.98 -4.58
CA ASN A 116 30.78 11.30 -3.59
C ASN A 116 30.72 10.45 -2.31
N MET A 117 29.53 9.96 -1.93
CA MET A 117 29.33 9.33 -0.63
C MET A 117 29.13 7.81 -0.68
N LEU A 118 28.44 7.31 -1.71
CA LEU A 118 27.91 5.94 -1.71
C LEU A 118 28.45 5.10 -2.86
N TRP A 119 28.70 5.74 -4.00
CA TRP A 119 28.95 5.06 -5.25
C TRP A 119 30.18 4.15 -5.23
N GLN A 120 31.28 4.60 -4.65
CA GLN A 120 32.53 3.84 -4.65
C GLN A 120 32.35 2.43 -4.05
N SER A 121 31.62 2.31 -2.94
CA SER A 121 31.32 1.02 -2.31
C SER A 121 30.45 0.10 -3.18
N VAL A 122 29.53 0.67 -3.96
CA VAL A 122 28.68 -0.08 -4.89
C VAL A 122 29.52 -0.55 -6.07
N LEU A 123 30.29 0.36 -6.69
CA LEU A 123 31.16 0.06 -7.83
C LEU A 123 32.20 -1.03 -7.53
N GLU A 124 32.72 -1.07 -6.30
CA GLU A 124 33.63 -2.14 -5.85
C GLU A 124 32.97 -3.52 -5.83
N ALA A 125 31.66 -3.58 -5.54
CA ALA A 125 30.90 -4.82 -5.51
C ALA A 125 30.33 -5.25 -6.88
N VAL A 126 30.23 -4.33 -7.84
CA VAL A 126 29.77 -4.62 -9.21
C VAL A 126 30.77 -5.52 -9.92
N GLN A 127 30.25 -6.55 -10.59
CA GLN A 127 30.97 -7.56 -11.36
C GLN A 127 30.41 -7.66 -12.78
N GLU A 128 31.14 -8.38 -13.64
CA GLU A 128 30.72 -8.66 -15.01
C GLU A 128 29.35 -9.37 -15.04
N GLY A 129 28.48 -8.92 -15.93
CA GLY A 129 27.12 -9.46 -16.09
C GLY A 129 26.07 -8.88 -15.14
N ASP A 130 26.46 -8.06 -14.15
CA ASP A 130 25.51 -7.36 -13.30
C ASP A 130 24.76 -6.24 -14.04
N TYR A 131 23.68 -5.76 -13.41
CA TYR A 131 22.89 -4.62 -13.89
C TYR A 131 22.91 -3.50 -12.84
N VAL A 132 22.99 -2.25 -13.28
CA VAL A 132 22.91 -1.09 -12.40
C VAL A 132 21.84 -0.14 -12.92
N LEU A 133 20.74 0.03 -12.16
CA LEU A 133 19.65 0.97 -12.48
C LEU A 133 19.91 2.32 -11.81
N LEU A 134 19.77 3.40 -12.57
CA LEU A 134 20.03 4.77 -12.11
C LEU A 134 18.76 5.61 -12.17
N GLU A 135 18.22 6.01 -11.02
CA GLU A 135 17.13 7.02 -10.91
C GLU A 135 17.56 8.16 -9.97
N LEU A 136 18.28 9.14 -10.51
CA LEU A 136 18.78 10.29 -9.77
C LEU A 136 18.40 11.58 -10.50
N GLY A 137 18.11 12.65 -9.73
CA GLY A 137 17.71 13.95 -10.28
C GLY A 137 16.71 14.73 -9.41
N HIS A 138 15.90 14.05 -8.58
CA HIS A 138 14.90 14.73 -7.73
C HIS A 138 15.49 15.81 -6.81
N ASN A 139 16.74 15.62 -6.35
CA ASN A 139 17.43 16.51 -5.42
C ASN A 139 18.38 17.51 -6.11
N ASP A 140 18.49 17.48 -7.44
CA ASP A 140 19.40 18.35 -8.20
C ASP A 140 18.89 19.79 -8.34
N ASN A 141 17.68 20.09 -7.86
CA ASN A 141 17.18 21.46 -7.78
C ASN A 141 17.63 22.18 -6.50
N GLY A 142 18.42 21.54 -5.63
CA GLY A 142 18.95 22.14 -4.41
C GLY A 142 20.04 23.21 -4.66
N PRO A 143 20.58 23.82 -3.60
CA PRO A 143 21.73 24.71 -3.70
C PRO A 143 23.00 23.92 -4.08
N ILE A 144 23.92 24.57 -4.81
CA ILE A 144 25.24 24.03 -5.14
C ILE A 144 26.27 24.27 -4.02
N ASP A 145 26.16 25.40 -3.31
CA ASP A 145 27.08 25.82 -2.27
C ASP A 145 26.31 26.30 -1.03
N SER A 146 25.95 25.35 -0.16
CA SER A 146 25.37 25.60 1.15
C SER A 146 25.60 24.40 2.07
N ILE A 147 25.13 24.48 3.33
CA ILE A 147 25.12 23.34 4.27
C ILE A 147 24.25 22.16 3.80
N ARG A 148 23.43 22.33 2.77
CA ARG A 148 22.68 21.27 2.07
C ARG A 148 23.04 21.23 0.57
N ALA A 149 24.33 21.44 0.24
CA ALA A 149 24.85 21.36 -1.11
C ALA A 149 24.56 19.98 -1.74
N ARG A 150 23.55 19.93 -2.62
CA ARG A 150 23.09 18.70 -3.28
C ARG A 150 23.15 18.82 -4.80
N SER A 151 23.04 20.02 -5.35
CA SER A 151 22.90 20.19 -6.79
C SER A 151 24.18 19.87 -7.55
N SER A 152 24.00 19.24 -8.71
CA SER A 152 25.01 19.18 -9.77
C SER A 152 25.30 20.59 -10.29
N TYR A 153 26.43 20.76 -11.00
CA TYR A 153 26.75 22.03 -11.63
C TYR A 153 25.70 22.38 -12.70
N ARG A 154 25.20 23.62 -12.63
CA ARG A 154 24.22 24.18 -13.54
C ARG A 154 24.76 25.47 -14.14
N PRO A 155 25.54 25.40 -15.24
CA PRO A 155 25.96 26.58 -15.98
C PRO A 155 24.74 27.46 -16.27
N GLU A 156 24.84 28.76 -15.99
CA GLU A 156 23.74 29.74 -16.20
C GLU A 156 22.42 29.37 -15.49
N GLY A 157 22.47 28.53 -14.45
CA GLY A 157 21.30 28.06 -13.71
C GLY A 157 20.49 26.96 -14.41
N ARG A 158 20.96 26.41 -15.54
CA ARG A 158 20.23 25.43 -16.34
C ARG A 158 20.72 24.00 -16.08
N LEU A 159 19.82 23.03 -16.23
CA LEU A 159 20.22 21.62 -16.27
C LEU A 159 21.03 21.38 -17.55
N GLU A 160 22.20 20.78 -17.43
CA GLU A 160 23.13 20.58 -18.54
C GLU A 160 23.46 19.10 -18.75
N VAL A 161 23.43 18.69 -20.03
CA VAL A 161 23.75 17.32 -20.47
C VAL A 161 25.21 17.17 -20.86
N ARG A 162 25.93 18.24 -21.15
CA ARG A 162 27.38 18.20 -21.41
C ARG A 162 28.16 17.79 -20.16
N ASP A 163 29.35 17.22 -20.34
CA ASP A 163 30.30 17.06 -19.23
C ASP A 163 31.02 18.40 -19.03
N ASP A 164 30.71 19.06 -17.92
CA ASP A 164 31.36 20.29 -17.50
C ASP A 164 31.46 20.28 -15.97
N SER A 165 32.32 21.13 -15.41
CA SER A 165 32.59 21.11 -13.97
C SER A 165 33.03 22.47 -13.43
N ILE A 166 32.80 22.65 -12.13
CA ILE A 166 33.28 23.80 -11.37
C ILE A 166 33.94 23.33 -10.07
N SER A 167 35.04 23.96 -9.69
CA SER A 167 35.62 23.77 -8.37
C SER A 167 34.95 24.70 -7.36
N ILE A 168 34.38 24.13 -6.30
CA ILE A 168 33.78 24.92 -5.21
C ILE A 168 34.34 24.47 -3.85
N TYR A 169 34.29 25.37 -2.87
CA TYR A 169 34.54 25.00 -1.49
C TYR A 169 33.27 24.41 -0.87
N ASN A 170 33.23 23.09 -0.65
CA ASN A 170 32.07 22.43 -0.07
C ASN A 170 31.96 22.78 1.42
N GLN A 171 30.92 23.53 1.78
CA GLN A 171 30.66 23.96 3.15
C GLN A 171 30.30 22.81 4.12
N VAL A 172 29.84 21.67 3.62
CA VAL A 172 29.53 20.47 4.40
C VAL A 172 30.81 19.70 4.73
N THR A 173 31.64 19.41 3.73
CA THR A 173 32.86 18.60 3.91
C THR A 173 34.09 19.42 4.29
N LYS A 174 34.00 20.75 4.22
CA LYS A 174 35.10 21.70 4.45
C LYS A 174 36.31 21.45 3.55
N LYS A 175 36.07 21.02 2.31
CA LYS A 175 37.10 20.69 1.32
C LYS A 175 36.77 21.30 -0.04
N GLN A 176 37.79 21.53 -0.86
CA GLN A 176 37.57 21.79 -2.28
C GLN A 176 36.99 20.54 -2.95
N GLU A 177 35.96 20.75 -3.75
CA GLU A 177 35.24 19.70 -4.47
C GLU A 177 35.08 20.12 -5.93
N MET A 178 35.39 19.19 -6.84
CA MET A 178 35.01 19.32 -8.24
C MET A 178 33.57 18.86 -8.41
N VAL A 179 32.69 19.77 -8.82
CA VAL A 179 31.27 19.50 -9.02
C VAL A 179 30.97 19.47 -10.50
N TYR A 180 30.52 18.31 -10.98
CA TYR A 180 30.15 18.10 -12.39
C TYR A 180 28.69 18.46 -12.65
N THR A 181 28.36 18.69 -13.91
CA THR A 181 26.97 18.76 -14.39
C THR A 181 26.24 17.43 -14.22
N PHE A 182 24.91 17.46 -14.36
CA PHE A 182 24.09 16.24 -14.37
C PHE A 182 24.58 15.25 -15.44
N GLY A 183 24.85 15.74 -16.65
CA GLY A 183 25.44 14.94 -17.72
C GLY A 183 26.85 14.42 -17.39
N GLY A 184 27.68 15.23 -16.73
CA GLY A 184 29.02 14.82 -16.30
C GLY A 184 28.99 13.66 -15.30
N TYR A 185 28.19 13.76 -14.24
CA TYR A 185 28.01 12.65 -13.29
C TYR A 185 27.42 11.40 -13.95
N THR A 186 26.39 11.56 -14.79
CA THR A 186 25.74 10.41 -15.44
C THR A 186 26.72 9.64 -16.34
N ARG A 187 27.58 10.33 -17.10
CA ARG A 187 28.64 9.67 -17.90
C ARG A 187 29.65 8.92 -17.03
N ARG A 188 30.03 9.46 -15.88
CA ARG A 188 30.96 8.79 -14.95
C ARG A 188 30.39 7.46 -14.47
N PHE A 189 29.15 7.46 -13.97
CA PHE A 189 28.48 6.22 -13.59
C PHE A 189 28.47 5.22 -14.75
N ILE A 190 27.98 5.62 -15.93
CA ILE A 190 27.88 4.73 -17.12
C ILE A 190 29.25 4.12 -17.47
N ASN A 191 30.29 4.94 -17.55
CA ASN A 191 31.61 4.49 -17.95
C ASN A 191 32.24 3.55 -16.92
N GLU A 192 32.06 3.83 -15.63
CA GLU A 192 32.59 3.00 -14.54
C GLU A 192 31.84 1.67 -14.42
N ILE A 193 30.51 1.67 -14.63
CA ILE A 193 29.71 0.44 -14.70
C ILE A 193 30.19 -0.45 -15.85
N ARG A 194 30.39 0.13 -17.04
CA ARG A 194 30.89 -0.59 -18.22
C ARG A 194 32.30 -1.12 -18.02
N ALA A 195 33.16 -0.36 -17.34
CA ALA A 195 34.52 -0.79 -17.03
C ALA A 195 34.55 -2.04 -16.11
N LYS A 196 33.46 -2.31 -15.37
CA LYS A 196 33.27 -3.54 -14.59
C LYS A 196 32.62 -4.69 -15.38
N GLY A 197 32.27 -4.48 -16.65
CA GLY A 197 31.53 -5.47 -17.46
C GLY A 197 30.05 -5.57 -17.12
N ALA A 198 29.50 -4.60 -16.38
CA ALA A 198 28.09 -4.54 -16.02
C ALA A 198 27.29 -3.67 -17.00
N THR A 199 25.96 -3.81 -16.98
CA THR A 199 25.04 -3.08 -17.86
C THR A 199 24.40 -1.90 -17.11
N PRO A 200 24.69 -0.64 -17.46
CA PRO A 200 23.99 0.51 -16.92
C PRO A 200 22.59 0.62 -17.55
N VAL A 201 21.62 1.08 -16.78
CA VAL A 201 20.26 1.36 -17.26
C VAL A 201 19.74 2.64 -16.63
N LEU A 202 19.32 3.59 -17.45
CA LEU A 202 18.81 4.88 -16.97
C LEU A 202 17.30 4.81 -16.76
N PHE A 203 16.84 5.37 -15.65
CA PHE A 203 15.42 5.50 -15.33
C PHE A 203 15.07 6.97 -15.14
N THR A 204 14.00 7.41 -15.81
CA THR A 204 13.42 8.73 -15.54
C THR A 204 12.80 8.76 -14.14
N LEU A 205 12.77 9.94 -13.52
CA LEU A 205 12.22 10.14 -12.18
C LEU A 205 10.76 9.70 -12.06
N THR A 206 10.35 9.15 -10.92
CA THR A 206 8.92 8.87 -10.66
C THR A 206 8.05 10.15 -10.70
N PRO A 207 6.77 10.06 -11.08
CA PRO A 207 5.87 11.21 -11.08
C PRO A 207 5.51 11.65 -9.65
N ARG A 208 5.08 12.91 -9.53
CA ARG A 208 4.51 13.49 -8.30
C ARG A 208 2.97 13.44 -8.34
N ASN A 209 2.30 13.62 -7.21
CA ASN A 209 0.87 13.92 -7.16
C ASN A 209 0.63 15.38 -7.55
N ASP A 210 0.89 15.68 -8.81
CA ASP A 210 0.73 17.00 -9.38
C ASP A 210 0.15 16.89 -10.77
N TYR A 211 -0.88 17.70 -11.03
CA TYR A 211 -1.62 17.69 -12.29
C TYR A 211 -1.27 18.94 -13.09
N GLU A 212 -1.35 18.86 -14.41
CA GLU A 212 -1.18 20.02 -15.27
C GLU A 212 -2.28 21.07 -14.94
N GLU A 213 -1.92 22.35 -15.07
CA GLU A 213 -2.83 23.45 -14.73
C GLU A 213 -4.05 23.51 -15.67
N ASP A 214 -3.85 23.14 -16.94
CA ASP A 214 -4.85 23.08 -18.00
C ASP A 214 -5.50 21.69 -18.14
N ASP A 215 -4.72 20.63 -17.87
CA ASP A 215 -5.01 19.20 -17.79
C ASP A 215 -5.37 18.60 -16.41
N PRO A 216 -6.55 18.75 -15.77
CA PRO A 216 -6.76 18.21 -14.42
C PRO A 216 -6.75 16.68 -14.36
N LYS A 217 -6.69 15.97 -15.49
CA LYS A 217 -6.49 14.51 -15.61
C LYS A 217 -5.08 14.13 -16.03
N ARG A 218 -4.26 15.08 -16.49
CA ARG A 218 -2.87 14.83 -16.87
C ARG A 218 -1.95 15.04 -15.66
N ILE A 219 -1.16 14.04 -15.32
CA ILE A 219 -0.09 14.19 -14.33
C ILE A 219 1.07 14.98 -14.95
N GLN A 220 1.66 15.91 -14.21
CA GLN A 220 2.81 16.65 -14.72
C GLN A 220 3.97 15.72 -15.03
N ARG A 221 4.41 15.73 -16.29
CA ARG A 221 5.70 15.12 -16.64
C ARG A 221 6.76 16.19 -16.48
N LYS A 222 7.89 15.82 -15.90
CA LYS A 222 9.09 16.65 -15.87
C LYS A 222 9.77 16.67 -17.26
N LEU A 223 9.06 17.21 -18.26
CA LEU A 223 9.44 17.16 -19.69
C LEU A 223 10.40 18.28 -20.09
N LEU A 224 10.64 19.27 -19.23
CA LEU A 224 11.51 20.41 -19.54
C LEU A 224 12.89 20.31 -18.89
N ASP A 225 13.15 19.31 -18.05
CA ASP A 225 14.41 19.14 -17.33
C ASP A 225 15.04 17.73 -17.52
N PHE A 226 14.85 16.82 -16.57
CA PHE A 226 15.62 15.58 -16.43
C PHE A 226 15.25 14.52 -17.46
N THR A 227 13.98 14.44 -17.85
CA THR A 227 13.51 13.40 -18.78
C THR A 227 14.18 13.54 -20.15
N PRO A 228 14.14 14.70 -20.84
CA PRO A 228 14.90 14.88 -22.08
C PRO A 228 16.40 14.67 -21.93
N ALA A 229 16.98 15.09 -20.79
CA ALA A 229 18.41 14.93 -20.52
C ALA A 229 18.82 13.45 -20.49
N LEU A 230 18.05 12.60 -19.80
CA LEU A 230 18.30 11.16 -19.72
C LEU A 230 18.16 10.48 -21.09
N PHE A 231 17.16 10.86 -21.90
CA PHE A 231 17.02 10.33 -23.26
C PHE A 231 18.17 10.77 -24.18
N ALA A 232 18.60 12.03 -24.08
CA ALA A 232 19.74 12.53 -24.85
C ALA A 232 21.02 11.75 -24.49
N LEU A 233 21.29 11.56 -23.19
CA LEU A 233 22.42 10.79 -22.69
C LEU A 233 22.33 9.31 -23.07
N GLY A 234 21.15 8.69 -22.98
CA GLY A 234 20.92 7.32 -23.39
C GLY A 234 21.23 7.08 -24.87
N LYS A 235 20.79 8.01 -25.73
CA LYS A 235 21.12 7.99 -27.17
C LYS A 235 22.60 8.20 -27.42
N GLU A 236 23.21 9.21 -26.79
CA GLU A 236 24.63 9.54 -26.95
C GLU A 236 25.54 8.39 -26.51
N MET A 237 25.25 7.82 -25.34
CA MET A 237 26.08 6.80 -24.71
C MET A 237 25.67 5.38 -25.10
N ASN A 238 24.62 5.18 -25.91
CA ASN A 238 24.03 3.88 -26.22
C ASN A 238 23.67 3.07 -24.95
N VAL A 239 22.92 3.68 -24.04
CA VAL A 239 22.46 3.09 -22.77
C VAL A 239 20.93 2.99 -22.78
N PRO A 240 20.35 1.87 -22.36
CA PRO A 240 18.89 1.74 -22.31
C PRO A 240 18.29 2.77 -21.34
N VAL A 241 17.18 3.38 -21.75
CA VAL A 241 16.40 4.32 -20.93
C VAL A 241 14.99 3.79 -20.75
N ILE A 242 14.55 3.65 -19.50
CA ILE A 242 13.16 3.32 -19.16
C ILE A 242 12.45 4.58 -18.69
N ASP A 243 11.36 4.96 -19.38
CA ASP A 243 10.50 6.09 -19.01
C ASP A 243 9.54 5.72 -17.87
N LEU A 244 10.11 5.47 -16.69
CA LEU A 244 9.33 5.21 -15.48
C LEU A 244 8.37 6.37 -15.13
N ASN A 245 8.69 7.62 -15.53
CA ASN A 245 7.83 8.76 -15.29
C ASN A 245 6.51 8.58 -16.02
N ASP A 246 6.57 8.34 -17.33
CA ASP A 246 5.37 8.23 -18.14
C ASP A 246 4.60 6.94 -17.87
N ILE A 247 5.29 5.80 -17.67
CA ILE A 247 4.63 4.52 -17.34
C ILE A 247 3.82 4.66 -16.04
N SER A 248 4.41 5.22 -14.99
CA SER A 248 3.71 5.40 -13.72
C SER A 248 2.65 6.50 -13.79
N ALA A 249 2.93 7.60 -14.47
CA ALA A 249 1.96 8.69 -14.62
C ALA A 249 0.72 8.21 -15.39
N ALA A 250 0.89 7.46 -16.48
CA ALA A 250 -0.20 6.87 -17.25
C ALA A 250 -1.12 5.96 -16.43
N LYS A 251 -0.62 5.34 -15.35
CA LYS A 251 -1.46 4.61 -14.39
C LYS A 251 -2.25 5.55 -13.49
N LEU A 252 -1.59 6.54 -12.90
CA LEU A 252 -2.23 7.53 -12.02
C LEU A 252 -3.32 8.34 -12.74
N GLU A 253 -3.17 8.59 -14.03
CA GLU A 253 -4.16 9.32 -14.84
C GLU A 253 -5.46 8.54 -15.07
N LYS A 254 -5.38 7.20 -15.02
CA LYS A 254 -6.57 6.34 -15.09
C LYS A 254 -7.34 6.33 -13.78
N TYR A 255 -6.75 6.83 -12.71
CA TYR A 255 -7.35 6.85 -11.38
C TYR A 255 -8.10 8.15 -11.11
N GLY A 256 -9.16 8.04 -10.30
CA GLY A 256 -9.74 9.21 -9.64
C GLY A 256 -8.77 9.85 -8.62
N ARG A 257 -8.92 11.14 -8.33
CA ARG A 257 -8.00 11.89 -7.43
C ARG A 257 -7.83 11.23 -6.06
N TRP A 258 -8.92 10.78 -5.46
CA TRP A 258 -8.88 10.08 -4.17
C TRP A 258 -7.98 8.83 -4.20
N LYS A 259 -7.94 8.13 -5.33
CA LYS A 259 -7.09 6.96 -5.52
C LYS A 259 -5.63 7.36 -5.72
N THR A 260 -5.36 8.38 -6.52
CA THR A 260 -4.01 8.95 -6.63
C THR A 260 -3.47 9.38 -5.28
N ASP A 261 -4.28 10.06 -4.46
CA ASP A 261 -3.84 10.63 -3.18
C ASP A 261 -3.24 9.59 -2.24
N TYR A 262 -3.84 8.40 -2.14
CA TYR A 262 -3.32 7.37 -1.22
C TYR A 262 -2.10 6.61 -1.75
N HIS A 263 -1.74 6.76 -3.03
CA HIS A 263 -0.45 6.27 -3.53
C HIS A 263 0.71 7.11 -3.00
N PHE A 264 0.42 8.32 -2.49
CA PHE A 264 1.35 9.17 -1.78
C PHE A 264 1.03 9.19 -0.29
N TYR A 265 2.00 9.55 0.54
CA TYR A 265 1.79 9.60 1.99
C TYR A 265 2.43 10.85 2.60
N LEU A 266 1.59 11.66 3.26
CA LEU A 266 1.91 12.93 3.92
C LEU A 266 2.31 14.10 3.00
N ASP A 267 2.85 13.82 1.81
CA ASP A 267 3.22 14.83 0.81
C ASP A 267 2.92 14.36 -0.62
N LYS A 268 3.29 15.15 -1.64
CA LYS A 268 3.02 14.89 -3.06
C LYS A 268 4.16 14.18 -3.80
N ILE A 269 5.25 13.82 -3.13
CA ILE A 269 6.46 13.25 -3.75
C ILE A 269 6.66 11.81 -3.29
N HIS A 270 6.58 11.58 -1.98
CA HIS A 270 6.91 10.30 -1.38
C HIS A 270 5.69 9.39 -1.38
N THR A 271 5.90 8.19 -1.91
CA THR A 271 4.84 7.20 -2.04
C THR A 271 4.53 6.50 -0.72
N SER A 272 3.26 6.11 -0.55
CA SER A 272 2.88 5.05 0.40
C SER A 272 3.42 3.70 -0.10
N ALA A 273 3.18 2.62 0.66
CA ALA A 273 3.44 1.26 0.18
C ALA A 273 2.74 0.96 -1.17
N PHE A 274 1.52 1.46 -1.37
CA PHE A 274 0.78 1.28 -2.62
C PHE A 274 1.46 1.96 -3.81
N GLY A 275 1.89 3.22 -3.64
CA GLY A 275 2.59 3.95 -4.71
C GLY A 275 3.97 3.35 -5.01
N ALA A 276 4.69 2.93 -3.98
CA ALA A 276 6.00 2.31 -4.12
C ALA A 276 5.91 0.98 -4.87
N MET A 277 4.93 0.12 -4.53
CA MET A 277 4.65 -1.12 -5.26
C MET A 277 4.23 -0.86 -6.71
N MET A 278 3.37 0.15 -6.95
CA MET A 278 2.95 0.53 -8.30
C MET A 278 4.16 0.96 -9.16
N ASN A 279 5.04 1.81 -8.62
CA ASN A 279 6.24 2.26 -9.30
C ASN A 279 7.24 1.11 -9.55
N ALA A 280 7.38 0.17 -8.60
CA ALA A 280 8.22 -1.00 -8.77
C ALA A 280 7.70 -1.90 -9.91
N ARG A 281 6.36 -2.09 -9.99
CA ARG A 281 5.74 -2.78 -11.12
C ARG A 281 5.96 -2.03 -12.43
N SER A 282 5.77 -0.71 -12.45
CA SER A 282 6.03 0.12 -13.64
C SER A 282 7.48 -0.01 -14.13
N ALA A 283 8.45 -0.09 -13.21
CA ALA A 283 9.84 -0.30 -13.56
C ALA A 283 10.06 -1.67 -14.23
N ALA A 284 9.47 -2.73 -13.66
CA ALA A 284 9.53 -4.08 -14.21
C ALA A 284 8.80 -4.20 -15.57
N GLU A 285 7.64 -3.57 -15.72
CA GLU A 285 6.91 -3.48 -16.99
C GLU A 285 7.74 -2.75 -18.05
N GLY A 286 8.39 -1.64 -17.69
CA GLY A 286 9.29 -0.92 -18.59
C GLY A 286 10.46 -1.77 -19.08
N ILE A 287 11.07 -2.56 -18.19
CA ILE A 287 12.09 -3.56 -18.57
C ILE A 287 11.49 -4.60 -19.53
N LEU A 288 10.34 -5.17 -19.16
CA LEU A 288 9.67 -6.24 -19.92
C LEU A 288 9.37 -5.83 -21.37
N VAL A 289 8.86 -4.61 -21.57
CA VAL A 289 8.43 -4.12 -22.90
C VAL A 289 9.53 -3.40 -23.68
N SER A 290 10.70 -3.16 -23.08
CA SER A 290 11.79 -2.47 -23.76
C SER A 290 12.25 -3.23 -25.01
N ALA A 291 12.47 -2.51 -26.10
CA ALA A 291 13.03 -3.06 -27.34
C ALA A 291 14.57 -3.11 -27.34
N ASP A 292 15.23 -2.55 -26.31
CA ASP A 292 16.68 -2.57 -26.21
C ASP A 292 17.17 -3.98 -25.84
N SER A 293 18.03 -4.55 -26.68
CA SER A 293 18.56 -5.91 -26.53
C SER A 293 19.54 -6.02 -25.36
N GLN A 294 20.11 -4.92 -24.87
CA GLN A 294 20.96 -4.93 -23.66
C GLN A 294 20.17 -5.37 -22.42
N LEU A 295 18.84 -5.27 -22.45
CA LEU A 295 17.97 -5.68 -21.34
C LEU A 295 17.46 -7.12 -21.45
N ASP A 296 17.80 -7.89 -22.49
CA ASP A 296 17.21 -9.22 -22.71
C ASP A 296 17.52 -10.20 -21.56
N GLY A 297 18.75 -10.16 -21.02
CA GLY A 297 19.11 -10.96 -19.84
C GLY A 297 18.33 -10.55 -18.59
N LEU A 298 18.14 -9.24 -18.37
CA LEU A 298 17.35 -8.74 -17.24
C LEU A 298 15.86 -9.08 -17.38
N LYS A 299 15.31 -9.01 -18.60
CA LYS A 299 13.92 -9.43 -18.92
C LYS A 299 13.70 -10.90 -18.58
N ALA A 300 14.65 -11.78 -18.89
CA ALA A 300 14.56 -13.21 -18.59
C ALA A 300 14.56 -13.52 -17.08
N CYS A 301 15.00 -12.56 -16.26
CA CYS A 301 14.99 -12.65 -14.80
C CYS A 301 13.68 -12.16 -14.17
N LEU A 302 12.75 -11.57 -14.93
CA LEU A 302 11.44 -11.16 -14.42
C LEU A 302 10.56 -12.39 -14.11
N ASN A 303 9.70 -12.26 -13.09
CA ASN A 303 8.75 -13.30 -12.70
C ASN A 303 7.32 -13.00 -13.19
N ASP A 304 6.36 -13.86 -12.84
CA ASP A 304 4.97 -13.74 -13.29
C ASP A 304 4.21 -12.56 -12.65
N LYS A 305 4.69 -11.98 -11.54
CA LYS A 305 4.05 -10.85 -10.85
C LYS A 305 4.12 -9.53 -11.62
N VAL A 306 4.96 -9.43 -12.65
CA VAL A 306 4.99 -8.26 -13.54
C VAL A 306 3.63 -8.09 -14.24
N VAL A 307 2.97 -9.20 -14.55
CA VAL A 307 1.63 -9.19 -15.15
C VAL A 307 0.58 -9.27 -14.03
N PRO A 308 -0.38 -8.33 -13.97
CA PRO A 308 -1.44 -8.37 -12.96
C PRO A 308 -2.23 -9.69 -13.01
N LYS A 309 -2.33 -10.37 -11.87
CA LYS A 309 -3.09 -11.62 -11.74
C LYS A 309 -4.60 -11.36 -11.79
N ARG A 310 -5.35 -12.29 -12.37
CA ARG A 310 -6.83 -12.29 -12.47
C ARG A 310 -7.39 -13.57 -11.87
N CYS A 311 -8.55 -13.48 -11.22
CA CYS A 311 -9.25 -14.59 -10.59
C CYS A 311 -10.45 -15.12 -11.41
N ASP A 312 -10.71 -14.60 -12.62
CA ASP A 312 -11.95 -14.86 -13.38
C ASP A 312 -11.93 -16.01 -14.40
N GLN A 313 -11.28 -17.13 -14.05
CA GLN A 313 -11.08 -18.26 -14.99
C GLN A 313 -12.36 -18.92 -15.54
N ASN A 314 -13.57 -18.54 -15.09
CA ASN A 314 -14.85 -19.13 -15.48
C ASN A 314 -15.90 -18.12 -16.00
N ARG A 315 -15.50 -16.93 -16.45
CA ARG A 315 -16.41 -15.94 -17.05
C ARG A 315 -17.17 -16.54 -18.25
N LYS A 316 -18.46 -16.23 -18.39
CA LYS A 316 -19.31 -16.68 -19.51
C LYS A 316 -19.77 -15.47 -20.33
N LYS A 317 -19.62 -15.53 -21.65
CA LYS A 317 -20.02 -14.44 -22.56
C LYS A 317 -21.47 -14.03 -22.33
N GLY A 318 -21.71 -12.72 -22.19
CA GLY A 318 -23.04 -12.15 -21.99
C GLY A 318 -23.61 -12.31 -20.57
N LYS A 319 -22.83 -12.84 -19.62
CA LYS A 319 -23.24 -12.97 -18.22
C LYS A 319 -22.33 -12.14 -17.32
N PRO A 320 -22.89 -11.23 -16.50
CA PRO A 320 -22.10 -10.55 -15.48
C PRO A 320 -21.56 -11.57 -14.46
N VAL A 321 -20.41 -11.24 -13.88
CA VAL A 321 -19.83 -11.99 -12.76
C VAL A 321 -20.26 -11.32 -11.45
N VAL A 322 -20.72 -12.12 -10.51
CA VAL A 322 -20.99 -11.70 -9.13
C VAL A 322 -19.82 -12.18 -8.27
N PHE A 323 -18.91 -11.28 -7.92
CA PHE A 323 -17.79 -11.55 -7.03
C PHE A 323 -18.24 -11.42 -5.58
N LEU A 324 -17.85 -12.38 -4.73
CA LEU A 324 -17.96 -12.25 -3.27
C LEU A 324 -16.58 -12.07 -2.66
N CYS A 325 -16.33 -10.92 -2.06
CA CYS A 325 -15.15 -10.61 -1.26
C CYS A 325 -15.52 -10.63 0.22
N GLY A 326 -14.82 -11.43 1.02
CA GLY A 326 -15.10 -11.52 2.45
C GLY A 326 -14.21 -12.49 3.21
N ASP A 327 -14.67 -12.87 4.41
CA ASP A 327 -13.91 -13.67 5.36
C ASP A 327 -14.36 -15.14 5.46
N SER A 328 -14.14 -15.79 6.60
CA SER A 328 -14.54 -17.19 6.82
C SER A 328 -16.05 -17.41 6.75
N THR A 329 -16.89 -16.43 7.07
CA THR A 329 -18.35 -16.60 6.98
C THR A 329 -18.86 -16.51 5.54
N GLY A 330 -18.01 -16.10 4.58
CA GLY A 330 -18.28 -16.11 3.14
C GLY A 330 -17.53 -17.19 2.33
N LYS A 331 -16.49 -17.85 2.88
CA LYS A 331 -15.54 -18.71 2.15
C LYS A 331 -16.15 -19.87 1.34
N ASN A 332 -15.35 -20.41 0.41
CA ASN A 332 -15.76 -21.46 -0.56
C ASN A 332 -15.46 -22.90 -0.13
N GLU A 333 -14.42 -23.14 0.68
CA GLU A 333 -13.94 -24.49 1.01
C GLU A 333 -14.58 -25.03 2.29
N ASP A 334 -15.59 -25.88 2.14
CA ASP A 334 -16.05 -26.84 3.14
C ASP A 334 -16.59 -28.10 2.44
N SER A 335 -15.91 -29.25 2.62
CA SER A 335 -16.30 -30.53 2.02
C SER A 335 -16.99 -31.48 3.00
N LYS A 336 -17.07 -31.09 4.28
CA LYS A 336 -17.60 -31.93 5.35
C LYS A 336 -19.00 -31.46 5.75
N PRO A 337 -19.99 -32.37 5.91
CA PRO A 337 -21.33 -32.01 6.37
C PRO A 337 -21.36 -31.22 7.69
N ASP A 338 -20.40 -31.46 8.59
CA ASP A 338 -20.18 -30.80 9.89
C ASP A 338 -19.11 -29.67 9.83
N GLY A 339 -18.75 -29.24 8.62
CA GLY A 339 -17.78 -28.16 8.38
C GLY A 339 -18.25 -26.76 8.80
N MET A 340 -17.33 -25.79 8.73
CA MET A 340 -17.58 -24.38 9.04
C MET A 340 -17.98 -23.63 7.76
N TRP A 341 -19.20 -23.87 7.30
CA TRP A 341 -19.70 -23.41 6.00
C TRP A 341 -19.81 -21.88 5.92
N GLY A 342 -19.13 -21.30 4.93
CA GLY A 342 -19.37 -19.92 4.51
C GLY A 342 -20.59 -19.80 3.59
N TRP A 343 -21.37 -18.72 3.68
CA TRP A 343 -22.59 -18.55 2.86
C TRP A 343 -22.30 -18.46 1.36
N GLY A 344 -21.10 -18.02 0.96
CA GLY A 344 -20.71 -17.97 -0.43
C GLY A 344 -20.66 -19.35 -1.10
N SER A 345 -20.38 -20.43 -0.35
CA SER A 345 -20.56 -21.81 -0.86
C SER A 345 -22.00 -22.12 -1.27
N GLN A 346 -22.96 -21.38 -0.70
CA GLN A 346 -24.40 -21.48 -0.97
C GLN A 346 -24.88 -20.38 -1.95
N GLY A 347 -23.99 -19.55 -2.50
CA GLY A 347 -24.34 -18.48 -3.43
C GLY A 347 -25.11 -18.99 -4.65
N TYR A 348 -24.72 -20.15 -5.18
CA TYR A 348 -25.42 -20.82 -6.29
C TYR A 348 -26.85 -21.26 -5.96
N ALA A 349 -27.25 -21.32 -4.69
CA ALA A 349 -28.62 -21.60 -4.30
C ALA A 349 -29.54 -20.38 -4.51
N VAL A 350 -28.98 -19.17 -4.49
CA VAL A 350 -29.75 -17.91 -4.57
C VAL A 350 -29.52 -17.13 -5.86
N PHE A 351 -28.32 -17.20 -6.45
CA PHE A 351 -28.00 -16.60 -7.74
C PHE A 351 -28.32 -17.58 -8.87
N ASP A 352 -28.94 -17.07 -9.94
CA ASP A 352 -29.36 -17.85 -11.10
C ASP A 352 -28.19 -18.00 -12.07
N SER A 353 -27.71 -19.24 -12.24
CA SER A 353 -26.59 -19.58 -13.13
C SER A 353 -26.95 -19.42 -14.62
N THR A 354 -28.22 -19.28 -14.95
CA THR A 354 -28.66 -18.90 -16.30
C THR A 354 -28.43 -17.41 -16.56
N LYS A 355 -28.36 -16.57 -15.52
CA LYS A 355 -28.24 -15.11 -15.60
C LYS A 355 -26.84 -14.57 -15.29
N CYS A 356 -26.10 -15.19 -14.37
CA CYS A 356 -24.76 -14.74 -13.96
C CYS A 356 -23.78 -15.89 -13.72
N VAL A 357 -22.51 -15.54 -13.48
CA VAL A 357 -21.50 -16.42 -12.89
C VAL A 357 -21.22 -15.94 -11.47
N PHE A 358 -21.44 -16.78 -10.46
CA PHE A 358 -21.09 -16.46 -9.08
C PHE A 358 -19.64 -16.89 -8.80
N GLN A 359 -18.77 -15.97 -8.42
CA GLN A 359 -17.37 -16.24 -8.09
C GLN A 359 -17.09 -15.87 -6.63
N ASN A 360 -16.85 -16.89 -5.81
CA ASN A 360 -16.56 -16.70 -4.40
C ASN A 360 -15.05 -16.54 -4.16
N GLN A 361 -14.64 -15.31 -3.82
CA GLN A 361 -13.25 -14.93 -3.53
C GLN A 361 -13.01 -14.75 -2.03
N ALA A 362 -14.00 -15.02 -1.18
CA ALA A 362 -13.87 -14.91 0.26
C ALA A 362 -12.86 -15.91 0.82
N LYS A 363 -12.00 -15.46 1.75
CA LYS A 363 -10.93 -16.27 2.34
C LYS A 363 -10.98 -16.25 3.85
N ALA A 364 -10.90 -17.44 4.44
CA ALA A 364 -10.91 -17.62 5.88
C ALA A 364 -9.84 -16.77 6.59
N GLY A 365 -10.25 -16.11 7.66
CA GLY A 365 -9.38 -15.32 8.53
C GLY A 365 -8.95 -13.97 7.98
N ARG A 366 -9.44 -13.52 6.82
CA ARG A 366 -9.08 -12.20 6.28
C ARG A 366 -9.98 -11.12 6.89
N SER A 367 -9.39 -9.97 7.11
CA SER A 367 -10.04 -8.68 7.36
C SER A 367 -10.06 -7.87 6.06
N SER A 368 -10.75 -6.72 6.06
CA SER A 368 -10.71 -5.81 4.91
C SER A 368 -9.27 -5.38 4.55
N ARG A 369 -8.42 -5.19 5.57
CA ARG A 369 -6.98 -4.91 5.45
C ARG A 369 -6.21 -6.06 4.82
N THR A 370 -6.21 -7.23 5.47
CA THR A 370 -5.37 -8.36 5.04
C THR A 370 -5.81 -8.94 3.70
N PHE A 371 -7.08 -8.75 3.31
CA PHE A 371 -7.54 -9.08 1.96
C PHE A 371 -6.88 -8.22 0.87
N ILE A 372 -6.58 -6.95 1.18
CA ILE A 372 -5.86 -6.04 0.28
C ILE A 372 -4.36 -6.31 0.32
N GLU A 373 -3.78 -6.52 1.50
CA GLU A 373 -2.33 -6.74 1.67
C GLU A 373 -1.84 -8.04 1.03
N GLU A 374 -2.70 -9.05 0.95
CA GLU A 374 -2.39 -10.33 0.30
C GLU A 374 -2.75 -10.34 -1.20
N ASP A 375 -2.91 -9.17 -1.83
CA ASP A 375 -3.27 -9.00 -3.25
C ASP A 375 -4.58 -9.65 -3.70
N ARG A 376 -5.41 -10.15 -2.77
CA ARG A 376 -6.70 -10.79 -3.12
C ARG A 376 -7.68 -9.78 -3.71
N TRP A 377 -7.70 -8.57 -3.16
CA TRP A 377 -8.46 -7.49 -3.78
C TRP A 377 -7.92 -7.13 -5.16
N GLU A 378 -6.60 -7.13 -5.32
CA GLU A 378 -5.94 -6.79 -6.58
C GLU A 378 -6.32 -7.79 -7.69
N GLU A 379 -6.36 -9.09 -7.39
CA GLU A 379 -6.83 -10.11 -8.33
C GLU A 379 -8.30 -9.90 -8.76
N VAL A 380 -9.17 -9.53 -7.83
CA VAL A 380 -10.58 -9.20 -8.13
C VAL A 380 -10.64 -7.94 -8.99
N TYR A 381 -10.00 -6.85 -8.57
CA TYR A 381 -9.98 -5.56 -9.27
C TYR A 381 -9.49 -5.71 -10.73
N ASN A 382 -8.46 -6.50 -10.96
CA ASN A 382 -7.93 -6.77 -12.30
C ASN A 382 -8.85 -7.64 -13.16
N SER A 383 -9.81 -8.33 -12.54
CA SER A 383 -10.80 -9.19 -13.21
C SER A 383 -12.13 -8.49 -13.51
N LEU A 384 -12.36 -7.30 -12.94
CA LEU A 384 -13.62 -6.58 -13.08
C LEU A 384 -13.82 -6.07 -14.52
N GLU A 385 -15.02 -6.30 -15.03
CA GLU A 385 -15.54 -5.74 -16.28
C GLU A 385 -16.81 -4.91 -15.99
N PRO A 386 -17.15 -3.93 -16.85
CA PRO A 386 -18.38 -3.16 -16.70
C PRO A 386 -19.63 -4.06 -16.61
N GLY A 387 -20.47 -3.81 -15.61
CA GLY A 387 -21.69 -4.58 -15.35
C GLY A 387 -21.52 -5.78 -14.42
N ASP A 388 -20.29 -6.12 -14.01
CA ASP A 388 -20.07 -7.08 -12.93
C ASP A 388 -20.59 -6.53 -11.58
N VAL A 389 -20.81 -7.42 -10.61
CA VAL A 389 -21.26 -7.08 -9.26
C VAL A 389 -20.19 -7.51 -8.25
N VAL A 390 -19.91 -6.65 -7.27
CA VAL A 390 -18.95 -6.95 -6.19
C VAL A 390 -19.66 -6.90 -4.85
N LEU A 391 -19.91 -8.06 -4.26
CA LEU A 391 -20.43 -8.20 -2.90
C LEU A 391 -19.26 -8.10 -1.92
N ILE A 392 -19.29 -7.10 -1.04
CA ILE A 392 -18.20 -6.83 -0.08
C ILE A 392 -18.72 -7.08 1.33
N GLN A 393 -18.14 -8.05 2.05
CA GLN A 393 -18.55 -8.38 3.42
C GLN A 393 -17.35 -8.66 4.33
N PHE A 394 -17.05 -7.73 5.23
CA PHE A 394 -15.96 -7.84 6.21
C PHE A 394 -16.39 -7.35 7.60
N GLY A 395 -15.61 -7.66 8.64
CA GLY A 395 -15.82 -7.16 9.99
C GLY A 395 -15.41 -8.13 11.09
N HIS A 396 -15.51 -9.45 10.89
CA HIS A 396 -15.23 -10.41 11.96
C HIS A 396 -13.76 -10.45 12.37
N ASN A 397 -12.84 -10.26 11.41
CA ASN A 397 -11.39 -10.25 11.66
C ASN A 397 -10.81 -8.84 11.83
N ASP A 398 -11.54 -7.81 11.39
CA ASP A 398 -11.16 -6.39 11.47
C ASP A 398 -11.07 -5.88 12.93
N ILE A 399 -11.75 -6.55 13.87
CA ILE A 399 -11.70 -6.26 15.31
C ILE A 399 -10.43 -6.82 16.00
N GLY A 400 -9.62 -7.59 15.28
CA GLY A 400 -8.41 -8.19 15.83
C GLY A 400 -7.32 -7.16 16.18
N GLY A 401 -6.21 -7.65 16.72
CA GLY A 401 -5.01 -6.85 16.97
C GLY A 401 -4.49 -6.19 15.69
N ILE A 402 -4.14 -4.90 15.73
CA ILE A 402 -3.58 -4.15 14.59
C ILE A 402 -2.12 -4.50 14.38
N LYS A 403 -1.35 -4.59 15.48
CA LYS A 403 0.10 -4.73 15.50
C LYS A 403 0.58 -5.97 16.27
N ASP A 404 -0.36 -6.70 16.87
CA ASP A 404 -0.15 -7.81 17.78
C ASP A 404 -1.02 -9.01 17.39
N GLY A 405 -0.61 -10.19 17.85
CA GLY A 405 -1.29 -11.45 17.59
C GLY A 405 -1.34 -11.80 16.11
N LYS A 406 -2.54 -11.82 15.52
CA LYS A 406 -2.73 -12.15 14.09
C LYS A 406 -2.62 -10.94 13.16
N GLU A 407 -2.51 -9.73 13.71
CA GLU A 407 -2.29 -8.48 12.94
C GLU A 407 -3.34 -8.18 11.86
N ARG A 408 -4.58 -8.63 12.07
CA ARG A 408 -5.71 -8.44 11.12
C ARG A 408 -6.47 -7.14 11.34
N GLY A 409 -6.23 -6.47 12.47
CA GLY A 409 -6.99 -5.32 12.92
C GLY A 409 -6.89 -4.11 12.00
N VAL A 410 -7.89 -3.25 12.10
CA VAL A 410 -7.97 -1.95 11.41
C VAL A 410 -8.35 -0.84 12.41
N ILE A 411 -8.20 0.43 12.02
CA ILE A 411 -8.67 1.54 12.85
C ILE A 411 -10.21 1.53 12.89
N ALA A 412 -10.77 1.41 14.08
CA ALA A 412 -12.20 1.14 14.33
C ALA A 412 -13.10 2.36 14.10
N THR A 413 -13.25 2.79 12.85
CA THR A 413 -14.11 3.92 12.45
C THR A 413 -14.48 3.85 10.97
N ALA A 414 -15.59 4.48 10.60
CA ALA A 414 -15.98 4.70 9.20
C ALA A 414 -15.25 5.90 8.55
N LYS A 415 -14.77 6.84 9.37
CA LYS A 415 -14.09 8.05 8.88
C LYS A 415 -12.72 7.67 8.31
N ASP A 416 -12.31 8.29 7.22
CA ASP A 416 -10.97 8.09 6.65
C ASP A 416 -9.92 8.52 7.68
N SER A 417 -9.05 7.60 8.05
CA SER A 417 -7.91 7.85 8.93
C SER A 417 -6.84 6.79 8.68
N SER A 418 -5.59 7.14 8.93
CA SER A 418 -4.46 6.22 8.90
C SER A 418 -3.50 6.51 10.04
N ALA A 419 -2.75 5.49 10.46
CA ALA A 419 -1.64 5.64 11.40
C ALA A 419 -0.55 4.62 11.09
N VAL A 420 0.68 4.93 11.48
CA VAL A 420 1.83 4.04 11.33
C VAL A 420 1.95 3.17 12.57
N TYR A 421 2.03 1.85 12.40
CA TYR A 421 2.18 0.88 13.48
C TYR A 421 3.45 0.06 13.28
N HIS A 422 4.21 -0.16 14.35
CA HIS A 422 5.29 -1.15 14.38
C HIS A 422 4.69 -2.54 14.57
N MET A 423 4.85 -3.40 13.57
CA MET A 423 4.27 -4.74 13.51
C MET A 423 5.14 -5.72 14.29
N GLU A 424 4.57 -6.48 15.22
CA GLU A 424 5.30 -7.45 16.04
C GLU A 424 5.85 -8.60 15.19
N SER A 425 5.13 -9.04 14.18
CA SER A 425 5.49 -10.21 13.36
C SER A 425 6.71 -9.96 12.47
N SER A 426 6.81 -8.76 11.89
CA SER A 426 7.83 -8.42 10.90
C SER A 426 8.92 -7.50 11.44
N GLY A 427 8.68 -6.79 12.55
CA GLY A 427 9.56 -5.73 13.04
C GLY A 427 9.58 -4.47 12.17
N ASN A 428 8.76 -4.43 11.11
CA ASN A 428 8.63 -3.27 10.23
C ASN A 428 7.46 -2.39 10.65
N TYR A 429 7.47 -1.14 10.20
CA TYR A 429 6.36 -0.22 10.36
C TYR A 429 5.45 -0.25 9.14
N GLN A 430 4.15 -0.18 9.39
CA GLN A 430 3.12 -0.22 8.36
C GLN A 430 2.06 0.85 8.58
N VAL A 431 1.65 1.50 7.48
CA VAL A 431 0.46 2.36 7.49
C VAL A 431 -0.78 1.47 7.52
N VAL A 432 -1.59 1.62 8.55
CA VAL A 432 -2.88 0.94 8.70
C VAL A 432 -3.99 1.97 8.60
N TYR A 433 -5.00 1.64 7.80
CA TYR A 433 -6.14 2.51 7.55
C TYR A 433 -7.36 2.11 8.37
N SER A 434 -8.38 2.97 8.40
CA SER A 434 -9.65 2.66 9.04
C SER A 434 -10.48 1.65 8.27
N TYR A 435 -11.38 0.97 9.00
CA TYR A 435 -12.36 0.06 8.42
C TYR A 435 -13.13 0.71 7.26
N GLY A 436 -13.62 1.95 7.48
CA GLY A 436 -14.32 2.69 6.44
C GLY A 436 -13.47 2.98 5.22
N TRP A 437 -12.19 3.32 5.40
CA TRP A 437 -11.27 3.58 4.30
C TRP A 437 -11.07 2.34 3.41
N TYR A 438 -10.83 1.17 4.01
CA TYR A 438 -10.64 -0.08 3.25
C TYR A 438 -11.89 -0.48 2.46
N LEU A 439 -13.08 -0.32 3.05
CA LEU A 439 -14.34 -0.56 2.34
C LEU A 439 -14.53 0.43 1.18
N LYS A 440 -14.30 1.73 1.40
CA LYS A 440 -14.38 2.76 0.36
C LYS A 440 -13.41 2.50 -0.77
N LYS A 441 -12.20 2.02 -0.47
CA LYS A 441 -11.23 1.63 -1.49
C LYS A 441 -11.82 0.58 -2.42
N MET A 442 -12.31 -0.55 -1.89
CA MET A 442 -12.88 -1.62 -2.71
C MET A 442 -14.12 -1.15 -3.50
N ILE A 443 -14.99 -0.37 -2.87
CA ILE A 443 -16.19 0.18 -3.51
C ILE A 443 -15.83 1.10 -4.69
N ARG A 444 -14.92 2.06 -4.47
CA ARG A 444 -14.55 3.05 -5.49
C ARG A 444 -13.73 2.43 -6.61
N ASP A 445 -12.87 1.47 -6.30
CA ASP A 445 -12.17 0.67 -7.30
C ASP A 445 -13.15 -0.11 -8.20
N ALA A 446 -14.22 -0.68 -7.62
CA ALA A 446 -15.26 -1.35 -8.41
C ALA A 446 -16.04 -0.37 -9.31
N GLN A 447 -16.44 0.78 -8.76
CA GLN A 447 -17.11 1.85 -9.52
C GLN A 447 -16.25 2.37 -10.67
N GLU A 448 -14.94 2.57 -10.44
CA GLU A 448 -13.96 2.98 -11.46
C GLU A 448 -13.91 2.00 -12.64
N LYS A 449 -14.07 0.69 -12.37
CA LYS A 449 -14.12 -0.37 -13.40
C LYS A 449 -15.50 -0.54 -14.05
N GLY A 450 -16.49 0.25 -13.64
CA GLY A 450 -17.89 0.11 -14.09
C GLY A 450 -18.62 -1.09 -13.50
N ALA A 451 -18.08 -1.72 -12.46
CA ALA A 451 -18.75 -2.75 -11.70
C ALA A 451 -19.65 -2.12 -10.61
N LEU A 452 -20.68 -2.83 -10.19
CA LEU A 452 -21.63 -2.40 -9.17
C LEU A 452 -21.26 -2.99 -7.80
N PRO A 453 -20.73 -2.17 -6.86
CA PRO A 453 -20.47 -2.63 -5.51
C PRO A 453 -21.74 -2.70 -4.67
N VAL A 454 -21.89 -3.80 -3.92
CA VAL A 454 -22.92 -3.98 -2.90
C VAL A 454 -22.22 -4.28 -1.57
N LEU A 455 -22.36 -3.38 -0.62
CA LEU A 455 -21.83 -3.55 0.72
C LEU A 455 -22.79 -4.37 1.59
N LEU A 456 -22.28 -5.43 2.21
CA LEU A 456 -23.04 -6.30 3.10
C LEU A 456 -22.54 -6.09 4.54
N SER A 457 -23.45 -5.92 5.50
CA SER A 457 -23.05 -6.03 6.92
C SER A 457 -22.60 -7.46 7.24
N LEU A 458 -21.69 -7.62 8.20
CA LEU A 458 -21.21 -8.94 8.63
C LEU A 458 -22.36 -9.82 9.13
N THR A 459 -22.24 -11.14 8.96
CA THR A 459 -23.21 -12.09 9.51
C THR A 459 -23.27 -12.01 11.05
N PRO A 460 -24.41 -12.31 11.69
CA PRO A 460 -24.49 -12.32 13.14
C PRO A 460 -23.74 -13.52 13.74
N ARG A 461 -23.32 -13.36 14.99
CA ARG A 461 -22.72 -14.43 15.80
C ARG A 461 -23.78 -15.12 16.65
N ASN A 462 -23.47 -16.31 17.16
CA ASN A 462 -24.29 -17.03 18.15
C ASN A 462 -24.13 -16.42 19.55
N GLU A 463 -24.26 -15.11 19.65
CA GLU A 463 -24.12 -14.34 20.89
C GLU A 463 -25.51 -13.79 21.22
N TRP A 464 -26.02 -14.10 22.41
CA TRP A 464 -27.39 -13.81 22.81
C TRP A 464 -27.42 -12.97 24.09
N HIS A 465 -28.33 -12.01 24.16
CA HIS A 465 -28.52 -11.12 25.30
C HIS A 465 -29.98 -11.06 25.73
N GLU A 466 -30.20 -10.86 27.04
CA GLU A 466 -31.54 -10.65 27.57
C GLU A 466 -31.99 -9.20 27.31
N GLY A 467 -33.27 -9.02 27.00
CA GLY A 467 -33.88 -7.71 26.75
C GLY A 467 -33.96 -6.83 28.01
N GLU A 468 -32.88 -6.11 28.34
CA GLU A 468 -32.89 -4.94 29.24
C GLU A 468 -32.12 -3.73 28.64
N GLY A 469 -31.85 -3.75 27.33
CA GLY A 469 -31.43 -2.57 26.56
C GLY A 469 -29.98 -2.08 26.74
N HIS A 470 -29.14 -2.74 27.53
CA HIS A 470 -27.72 -2.37 27.66
C HIS A 470 -26.83 -3.60 27.85
N SER A 471 -26.43 -4.27 26.77
CA SER A 471 -25.24 -5.13 26.81
C SER A 471 -24.07 -4.38 26.20
N ARG A 472 -23.16 -3.89 27.05
CA ARG A 472 -21.83 -3.35 26.68
C ARG A 472 -21.81 -2.30 25.54
N GLY A 473 -22.65 -1.27 25.64
CA GLY A 473 -22.56 -0.09 24.75
C GLY A 473 -23.33 -0.17 23.42
N PHE A 474 -24.25 -1.13 23.28
CA PHE A 474 -25.11 -1.28 22.11
C PHE A 474 -26.57 -1.06 22.50
N ILE A 475 -27.25 -0.10 21.87
CA ILE A 475 -28.67 0.21 22.14
C ILE A 475 -29.54 -0.71 21.28
N TYR A 476 -30.44 -1.42 21.94
CA TYR A 476 -31.57 -2.08 21.29
C TYR A 476 -32.83 -1.30 21.70
N PRO A 477 -33.65 -0.78 20.77
CA PRO A 477 -35.00 -0.34 21.11
C PRO A 477 -35.85 -1.60 21.35
N VAL A 478 -35.83 -2.14 22.57
CA VAL A 478 -36.68 -3.28 22.93
C VAL A 478 -37.98 -2.72 23.49
N THR A 479 -39.05 -2.75 22.70
CA THR A 479 -40.43 -2.61 23.21
C THR A 479 -40.99 -3.95 23.73
N GLU A 480 -40.16 -5.00 23.82
CA GLU A 480 -40.56 -6.39 24.09
C GLU A 480 -40.13 -6.94 25.47
N LYS A 481 -40.81 -8.03 25.86
CA LYS A 481 -40.88 -8.61 27.22
C LYS A 481 -39.54 -9.04 27.84
N ARG A 482 -39.41 -8.78 29.14
CA ARG A 482 -38.37 -9.32 30.06
C ARG A 482 -38.28 -10.84 29.98
N GLY A 483 -37.07 -11.42 30.00
CA GLY A 483 -36.83 -12.87 29.93
C GLY A 483 -36.66 -13.47 28.52
N LYS A 484 -36.75 -12.68 27.45
CA LYS A 484 -36.50 -13.15 26.06
C LYS A 484 -35.06 -12.82 25.63
N MET A 485 -34.38 -13.82 25.07
CA MET A 485 -33.02 -13.70 24.54
C MET A 485 -33.04 -13.30 23.05
N TYR A 486 -32.14 -12.40 22.66
CA TYR A 486 -31.98 -11.93 21.28
C TYR A 486 -30.52 -11.99 20.85
N VAL A 487 -30.28 -12.23 19.56
CA VAL A 487 -28.95 -12.17 18.97
C VAL A 487 -28.36 -10.76 19.09
N GLU A 488 -27.07 -10.67 19.44
CA GLU A 488 -26.29 -9.41 19.49
C GLU A 488 -26.46 -8.63 18.18
N ARG A 489 -26.77 -7.33 18.29
CA ARG A 489 -26.80 -6.41 17.15
C ARG A 489 -25.59 -5.49 17.17
N ARG A 490 -24.87 -5.41 16.04
CA ARG A 490 -23.69 -4.52 15.88
C ARG A 490 -24.05 -3.18 15.26
N ASN A 491 -25.20 -2.62 15.64
CA ASN A 491 -25.78 -1.43 15.00
C ASN A 491 -25.02 -0.13 15.27
N GLU A 492 -24.27 -0.05 16.38
CA GLU A 492 -23.49 1.14 16.76
C GLU A 492 -22.01 1.07 16.34
N THR A 493 -21.56 -0.05 15.76
CA THR A 493 -20.19 -0.23 15.27
C THR A 493 -20.19 -0.59 13.79
N TYR A 494 -19.82 -1.82 13.42
CA TYR A 494 -19.69 -2.26 12.04
C TYR A 494 -20.97 -2.06 11.20
N GLY A 495 -22.15 -2.22 11.79
CA GLY A 495 -23.42 -1.90 11.14
C GLY A 495 -23.57 -0.40 10.84
N ALA A 496 -23.31 0.47 11.82
CA ALA A 496 -23.30 1.93 11.61
C ALA A 496 -22.23 2.34 10.59
N TRP A 497 -21.04 1.77 10.67
CA TRP A 497 -19.94 2.09 9.77
C TRP A 497 -20.22 1.66 8.34
N CYS A 498 -20.80 0.47 8.12
CA CYS A 498 -21.22 0.05 6.79
C CYS A 498 -22.29 1.00 6.22
N ARG A 499 -23.31 1.37 7.01
CA ARG A 499 -24.33 2.34 6.58
C ARG A 499 -23.72 3.69 6.25
N GLN A 500 -22.75 4.16 7.02
CA GLN A 500 -22.04 5.40 6.74
C GLN A 500 -21.25 5.31 5.44
N VAL A 501 -20.45 4.26 5.25
CA VAL A 501 -19.67 4.04 4.02
C VAL A 501 -20.57 3.96 2.80
N ALA A 502 -21.68 3.23 2.86
CA ALA A 502 -22.63 3.14 1.76
C ALA A 502 -23.21 4.51 1.39
N ARG A 503 -23.62 5.32 2.37
CA ARG A 503 -24.07 6.71 2.14
C ARG A 503 -23.01 7.59 1.51
N GLU A 504 -21.75 7.48 1.96
CA GLU A 504 -20.64 8.32 1.48
C GLU A 504 -20.13 7.92 0.08
N THR A 505 -20.43 6.70 -0.37
CA THR A 505 -19.95 6.16 -1.65
C THR A 505 -21.06 5.98 -2.69
N GLY A 506 -22.33 6.02 -2.26
CA GLY A 506 -23.47 5.69 -3.09
C GLY A 506 -23.60 4.20 -3.41
N ALA A 507 -22.81 3.33 -2.77
CA ALA A 507 -22.94 1.88 -2.93
C ALA A 507 -24.26 1.37 -2.31
N GLU A 508 -24.80 0.30 -2.87
CA GLU A 508 -25.94 -0.38 -2.26
C GLU A 508 -25.54 -0.99 -0.92
N PHE A 509 -26.48 -1.02 0.04
CA PHE A 509 -26.25 -1.62 1.33
C PHE A 509 -27.32 -2.65 1.67
N VAL A 510 -26.88 -3.87 1.98
CA VAL A 510 -27.75 -4.92 2.50
C VAL A 510 -27.38 -5.23 3.94
N ASP A 511 -28.34 -5.03 4.85
CA ASP A 511 -28.14 -5.31 6.27
C ASP A 511 -28.33 -6.81 6.62
N VAL A 512 -27.47 -7.65 6.05
CA VAL A 512 -27.47 -9.10 6.25
C VAL A 512 -27.46 -9.47 7.73
N HIS A 513 -26.73 -8.70 8.54
CA HIS A 513 -26.66 -8.87 9.99
C HIS A 513 -28.06 -8.90 10.63
N ASN A 514 -28.83 -7.82 10.48
CA ASN A 514 -30.14 -7.70 11.10
C ASN A 514 -31.16 -8.65 10.46
N ILE A 515 -31.12 -8.85 9.13
CA ILE A 515 -32.04 -9.77 8.45
C ILE A 515 -31.87 -11.21 8.98
N THR A 516 -30.64 -11.69 9.09
CA THR A 516 -30.38 -13.03 9.65
C THR A 516 -30.71 -13.07 11.13
N ALA A 517 -30.33 -12.05 11.90
CA ALA A 517 -30.53 -12.04 13.35
C ALA A 517 -32.02 -12.03 13.71
N ASP A 518 -32.87 -11.31 12.98
CA ASP A 518 -34.33 -11.34 13.13
C ASP A 518 -34.91 -12.74 12.85
N ALA A 519 -34.35 -13.44 11.86
CA ALA A 519 -34.76 -14.81 11.55
C ALA A 519 -34.37 -15.79 12.67
N LEU A 520 -33.18 -15.63 13.27
CA LEU A 520 -32.72 -16.43 14.40
C LEU A 520 -33.55 -16.14 15.67
N ASP A 521 -33.85 -14.88 15.96
CA ASP A 521 -34.67 -14.48 17.11
C ASP A 521 -36.07 -15.09 17.07
N LYS A 522 -36.69 -15.15 15.87
CA LYS A 522 -37.98 -15.82 15.66
C LYS A 522 -37.92 -17.32 15.98
N MET A 523 -36.77 -17.96 15.81
CA MET A 523 -36.57 -19.38 16.15
C MET A 523 -36.27 -19.58 17.63
N GLY A 524 -35.65 -18.59 18.27
CA GLY A 524 -35.15 -18.63 19.64
C GLY A 524 -33.83 -19.38 19.78
N GLN A 525 -33.05 -19.01 20.81
CA GLN A 525 -31.67 -19.46 21.04
C GLN A 525 -31.47 -20.98 20.88
N LYS A 526 -32.33 -21.80 21.49
CA LYS A 526 -32.21 -23.27 21.45
C LYS A 526 -32.27 -23.83 20.02
N LYS A 527 -33.16 -23.32 19.17
CA LYS A 527 -33.29 -23.78 17.77
C LYS A 527 -32.22 -23.15 16.88
N ALA A 528 -31.85 -21.92 17.16
CA ALA A 528 -30.83 -21.18 16.43
C ALA A 528 -29.43 -21.82 16.57
N ALA A 529 -29.13 -22.49 17.69
CA ALA A 529 -27.86 -23.20 17.88
C ALA A 529 -27.50 -24.15 16.71
N ALA A 530 -28.48 -24.79 16.06
CA ALA A 530 -28.25 -25.69 14.92
C ALA A 530 -27.79 -24.98 13.63
N TYR A 531 -27.84 -23.64 13.59
CA TYR A 531 -27.37 -22.83 12.46
C TYR A 531 -25.90 -22.46 12.60
N PHE A 532 -25.31 -22.69 13.78
CA PHE A 532 -23.89 -22.47 14.04
C PHE A 532 -23.17 -23.82 14.12
N ASN A 533 -21.86 -23.79 13.90
CA ASN A 533 -21.00 -24.94 14.12
C ASN A 533 -20.56 -24.97 15.60
N GLN A 534 -19.41 -25.57 15.91
CA GLN A 534 -18.87 -25.74 17.27
C GLN A 534 -18.40 -24.42 17.93
N ASP A 535 -18.53 -23.28 17.27
CA ASP A 535 -18.18 -21.97 17.82
C ASP A 535 -19.27 -20.91 17.57
N HIS A 536 -19.03 -19.70 18.07
CA HIS A 536 -20.01 -18.61 18.03
C HIS A 536 -19.99 -17.80 16.72
N THR A 537 -19.10 -18.08 15.76
CA THR A 537 -18.95 -17.28 14.53
C THR A 537 -19.28 -18.08 13.27
N HIS A 538 -18.80 -19.31 13.16
CA HIS A 538 -18.92 -20.09 11.95
C HIS A 538 -20.27 -20.82 11.87
N THR A 539 -20.89 -20.75 10.70
CA THR A 539 -22.19 -21.38 10.46
C THR A 539 -22.09 -22.85 10.08
N SER A 540 -23.12 -23.62 10.42
CA SER A 540 -23.38 -24.93 9.78
C SER A 540 -23.86 -24.73 8.34
N LEU A 541 -24.00 -25.81 7.55
CA LEU A 541 -24.59 -25.72 6.21
C LEU A 541 -25.98 -25.05 6.22
N LYS A 542 -26.78 -25.32 7.27
CA LYS A 542 -28.09 -24.71 7.47
C LYS A 542 -28.00 -23.20 7.72
N GLY A 543 -27.02 -22.77 8.51
CA GLY A 543 -26.68 -21.37 8.76
C GLY A 543 -26.22 -20.64 7.52
N ALA A 544 -25.29 -21.24 6.77
CA ALA A 544 -24.80 -20.71 5.51
C ALA A 544 -25.94 -20.50 4.51
N GLY A 545 -26.87 -21.46 4.41
CA GLY A 545 -28.06 -21.32 3.58
C GLY A 545 -29.04 -20.25 4.07
N LEU A 546 -29.17 -20.03 5.38
CA LEU A 546 -29.94 -18.91 5.93
C LEU A 546 -29.31 -17.57 5.53
N ASN A 547 -28.01 -17.41 5.72
CA ASN A 547 -27.29 -16.19 5.36
C ASN A 547 -27.39 -15.87 3.85
N ALA A 548 -27.23 -16.87 2.98
CA ALA A 548 -27.42 -16.68 1.54
C ALA A 548 -28.84 -16.19 1.19
N ARG A 549 -29.87 -16.77 1.84
CA ARG A 549 -31.27 -16.29 1.67
C ARG A 549 -31.48 -14.90 2.25
N SER A 550 -30.81 -14.54 3.34
CA SER A 550 -30.86 -13.18 3.91
C SER A 550 -30.28 -12.15 2.95
N VAL A 551 -29.16 -12.46 2.27
CA VAL A 551 -28.59 -11.62 1.20
C VAL A 551 -29.61 -11.43 0.08
N ALA A 552 -30.18 -12.52 -0.44
CA ALA A 552 -31.17 -12.46 -1.52
C ALA A 552 -32.44 -11.71 -1.11
N LYS A 553 -32.92 -11.89 0.13
CA LYS A 553 -34.06 -11.14 0.67
C LYS A 553 -33.73 -9.66 0.73
N GLY A 554 -32.59 -9.29 1.30
CA GLY A 554 -32.18 -7.90 1.45
C GLY A 554 -32.00 -7.19 0.13
N LEU A 555 -31.41 -7.84 -0.88
CA LEU A 555 -31.33 -7.31 -2.25
C LEU A 555 -32.72 -7.01 -2.85
N ARG A 556 -33.71 -7.88 -2.62
CA ARG A 556 -35.09 -7.63 -3.05
C ARG A 556 -35.75 -6.52 -2.25
N ASP A 557 -35.56 -6.48 -0.93
CA ASP A 557 -36.16 -5.48 -0.04
C ASP A 557 -35.71 -4.06 -0.39
N ILE A 558 -34.43 -3.87 -0.73
CA ILE A 558 -33.89 -2.58 -1.16
C ILE A 558 -34.17 -2.26 -2.64
N GLN A 559 -34.88 -3.16 -3.34
CA GLN A 559 -35.16 -3.05 -4.78
C GLN A 559 -33.89 -2.88 -5.62
N SER A 560 -32.85 -3.64 -5.25
CA SER A 560 -31.55 -3.54 -5.89
C SER A 560 -31.63 -3.83 -7.39
N PRO A 561 -30.94 -3.07 -8.25
CA PRO A 561 -30.79 -3.40 -9.66
C PRO A 561 -30.01 -4.70 -9.90
N VAL A 562 -29.43 -5.35 -8.88
CA VAL A 562 -28.87 -6.71 -9.02
C VAL A 562 -29.87 -7.81 -8.71
N ALA A 563 -31.06 -7.49 -8.18
CA ALA A 563 -32.05 -8.49 -7.77
C ALA A 563 -32.55 -9.37 -8.93
N TRP A 564 -32.47 -8.90 -10.18
CA TRP A 564 -32.82 -9.72 -11.35
C TRP A 564 -31.91 -10.93 -11.54
N LEU A 565 -30.68 -10.91 -10.99
CA LEU A 565 -29.73 -12.02 -11.00
C LEU A 565 -30.11 -13.17 -10.06
N LEU A 566 -31.08 -12.96 -9.18
CA LEU A 566 -31.55 -13.97 -8.24
C LEU A 566 -32.47 -14.98 -8.93
N LYS A 567 -32.59 -16.15 -8.30
CA LYS A 567 -33.59 -17.17 -8.65
C LYS A 567 -35.00 -16.76 -8.25
#